data_AF-A0A1U8CRX7-F1
#
_entry.id   AF-A0A1U8CRX7-F1
#
_cell.length_a   1.000
_cell.length_b   1.000
_cell.length_c   1.000
_cell.angle_alpha   90.00
_cell.angle_beta   90.00
_cell.angle_gamma   90.00
#
_symmetry.space_group_name_H-M   'P 1'
#
loop_
_entity.id
_entity.type
_entity.pdbx_description
1 polymer ?
#
loop_
_entity_poly.entity_id
_entity_poly.type
_entity_poly.pdbx_seq_one_letter_code
_entity_poly.pdbx_strand_id
1 'polypeptide(L)'
;MAQEVLTHLKEHPDAWTRVDTILEFSQNMNTKYYGLQILENVIKTRWKILPRNQCDGIKKYVVGLIIKTSSDPACVEVRKFF
;
A
#
# COMPACT_ATOMS: atom_id res chain seq x y z
N MET A 1 2.49 11.28 -18.63
CA MET A 1 1.04 11.21 -18.28
C MET A 1 0.74 10.30 -17.08
N ALA A 2 0.82 8.96 -17.12
CA ALA A 2 0.55 8.15 -15.93
C ALA A 2 1.66 8.22 -14.86
N GLN A 3 2.93 8.18 -15.27
CA GLN A 3 4.08 8.22 -14.37
C GLN A 3 4.22 9.55 -13.63
N GLU A 4 3.90 10.68 -14.28
CA GLU A 4 3.91 11.99 -13.62
C GLU A 4 2.82 12.11 -12.55
N VAL A 5 1.60 11.64 -12.83
CA VAL A 5 0.52 11.63 -11.84
C VAL A 5 0.89 10.76 -10.64
N LEU A 6 1.53 9.61 -10.88
CA LEU A 6 2.06 8.76 -9.82
C LEU A 6 3.14 9.49 -9.01
N THR A 7 4.14 10.09 -9.66
CA THR A 7 5.22 10.84 -9.00
C THR A 7 4.68 12.01 -8.17
N HIS A 8 3.83 12.86 -8.74
CA HIS A 8 3.17 13.96 -8.02
C HIS A 8 2.33 13.44 -6.86
N LEU A 9 1.63 12.32 -7.05
CA LEU A 9 0.86 11.69 -5.99
C LEU A 9 1.77 11.18 -4.87
N LYS A 10 2.96 10.63 -5.16
CA LYS A 10 3.93 10.18 -4.14
C LYS A 10 4.57 11.32 -3.36
N GLU A 11 4.77 12.47 -3.98
CA GLU A 11 5.36 13.66 -3.34
C GLU A 11 4.37 14.43 -2.46
N HIS A 12 3.07 14.28 -2.71
CA HIS A 12 2.05 14.97 -1.93
C HIS A 12 1.98 14.44 -0.49
N PRO A 13 1.92 15.32 0.52
CA PRO A 13 1.80 14.92 1.93
C PRO A 13 0.54 14.10 2.24
N ASP A 14 -0.49 14.23 1.40
CA ASP A 14 -1.78 13.54 1.53
C ASP A 14 -1.90 12.31 0.62
N ALA A 15 -0.81 11.91 -0.04
CA ALA A 15 -0.74 10.75 -0.93
C ALA A 15 -1.38 9.49 -0.33
N TRP A 16 -1.11 9.25 0.95
CA TRP A 16 -1.54 8.07 1.69
C TRP A 16 -3.06 7.95 1.80
N THR A 17 -3.80 9.06 1.76
CA THR A 17 -5.27 9.04 1.77
C THR A 17 -5.86 8.42 0.50
N ARG A 18 -5.13 8.52 -0.62
CA ARG A 18 -5.53 7.93 -1.90
C ARG A 18 -5.06 6.49 -2.06
N VAL A 19 -4.06 6.07 -1.28
CA VAL A 19 -3.53 4.70 -1.33
C VAL A 19 -4.61 3.68 -1.00
N ASP A 20 -5.52 3.99 -0.08
CA ASP A 20 -6.63 3.11 0.29
C ASP A 20 -7.53 2.80 -0.92
N THR A 21 -7.96 3.84 -1.62
CA THR A 21 -8.73 3.75 -2.88
C THR A 21 -7.95 3.01 -3.97
N ILE A 22 -6.65 3.29 -4.11
CA ILE A 22 -5.81 2.59 -5.10
C ILE A 22 -5.77 1.09 -4.81
N LEU A 23 -5.59 0.70 -3.55
CA LEU A 23 -5.50 -0.70 -3.18
C LEU A 23 -6.85 -1.42 -3.22
N GLU A 24 -7.95 -0.71 -2.97
CA GLU A 24 -9.32 -1.22 -3.04
C GLU A 24 -9.80 -1.41 -4.48
N PHE A 25 -9.60 -0.43 -5.36
CA PHE A 25 -10.09 -0.47 -6.74
C PHE A 25 -9.12 -1.09 -7.74
N SER A 26 -7.82 -1.12 -7.45
CA SER A 26 -6.85 -1.70 -8.40
C SER A 26 -6.96 -3.22 -8.47
N GLN A 27 -7.08 -3.75 -9.68
CA GLN A 27 -6.89 -5.17 -9.96
C GLN A 27 -5.43 -5.52 -10.29
N ASN A 28 -4.61 -4.52 -10.64
CA ASN A 28 -3.22 -4.71 -11.03
C ASN A 28 -2.29 -4.76 -9.81
N MET A 29 -1.47 -5.81 -9.76
CA MET A 29 -0.51 -6.05 -8.68
C MET A 29 0.58 -4.96 -8.61
N ASN A 30 1.05 -4.47 -9.77
CA ASN A 30 2.04 -3.38 -9.85
C ASN A 30 1.52 -2.09 -9.19
N THR A 31 0.26 -1.74 -9.45
CA THR A 31 -0.37 -0.54 -8.87
C THR A 31 -0.61 -0.71 -7.36
N LYS A 32 -0.93 -1.93 -6.91
CA LYS A 32 -1.01 -2.23 -5.48
C LYS A 32 0.35 -2.10 -4.79
N TYR A 33 1.41 -2.64 -5.42
CA TYR A 33 2.76 -2.51 -4.90
C TYR A 33 3.20 -1.05 -4.80
N TYR A 34 2.84 -0.24 -5.79
CA TYR A 34 3.08 1.21 -5.77
C TYR A 34 2.36 1.90 -4.59
N GLY A 35 1.10 1.58 -4.35
CA GLY A 35 0.35 2.06 -3.19
C GLY A 35 1.02 1.69 -1.86
N LEU A 36 1.48 0.44 -1.74
CA LEU A 36 2.22 -0.04 -0.56
C LEU A 36 3.54 0.73 -0.36
N GLN A 37 4.27 1.08 -1.43
CA GLN A 37 5.49 1.88 -1.31
C GLN A 37 5.22 3.29 -0.75
N ILE A 38 4.12 3.92 -1.15
CA ILE A 38 3.70 5.21 -0.60
C ILE A 38 3.35 5.06 0.89
N LEU A 39 2.58 4.01 1.23
CA LEU A 39 2.21 3.71 2.61
C LEU A 39 3.46 3.52 3.48
N GLU A 40 4.44 2.76 2.99
CA GLU A 40 5.71 2.55 3.68
C GLU A 40 6.45 3.87 3.94
N ASN A 41 6.52 4.76 2.96
CA ASN A 41 7.16 6.05 3.12
C ASN A 41 6.46 6.91 4.19
N VAL A 42 5.13 6.91 4.21
CA VAL A 42 4.33 7.62 5.23
C VAL A 42 4.52 7.01 6.61
N ILE A 43 4.63 5.68 6.72
CA ILE A 43 4.95 5.00 7.98
C ILE A 43 6.37 5.39 8.46
N LYS A 44 7.36 5.43 7.58
CA LYS A 44 8.73 5.80 7.95
C LYS A 44 8.88 7.28 8.34
N THR A 45 8.18 8.18 7.67
CA THR A 45 8.37 9.63 7.82
C THR A 45 7.36 10.29 8.74
N ARG A 46 6.09 9.86 8.71
CA ARG A 46 4.95 10.56 9.33
C ARG A 46 4.17 9.73 10.35
N TRP A 47 4.55 8.49 10.64
CA TRP A 47 3.83 7.64 11.59
C TRP A 47 3.64 8.26 12.98
N LYS A 48 4.62 9.06 13.44
CA LYS A 48 4.54 9.73 14.75
C LYS A 48 3.55 10.89 14.80
N ILE A 49 3.24 11.52 13.65
CA ILE A 49 2.32 12.66 13.56
C ILE A 49 0.90 12.25 13.15
N LEU A 50 0.73 11.02 12.67
CA LEU A 50 -0.56 10.50 12.27
C LEU A 50 -1.46 10.24 13.50
N PRO A 51 -2.74 10.63 13.46
CA PRO A 51 -3.69 10.30 14.52
C PRO A 51 -3.86 8.79 14.63
N ARG A 52 -4.04 8.30 15.86
CA ARG A 52 -4.14 6.85 16.17
C ARG A 52 -5.17 6.10 15.32
N ASN A 53 -6.29 6.74 14.98
CA ASN A 53 -7.32 6.14 14.13
C ASN A 53 -6.77 5.76 12.75
N GLN A 54 -5.91 6.59 12.16
CA GLN A 54 -5.30 6.31 10.87
C GLN A 54 -4.21 5.25 10.98
N CYS A 55 -3.40 5.28 12.04
CA CYS A 55 -2.42 4.22 12.30
C CYS A 55 -3.09 2.85 12.47
N ASP A 56 -4.23 2.79 13.19
CA ASP A 56 -4.98 1.55 13.38
C ASP A 56 -5.62 1.07 12.07
N GLY A 57 -6.15 1.99 11.26
CA GLY A 57 -6.64 1.71 9.91
C GLY A 57 -5.56 1.10 9.01
N ILE A 58 -4.40 1.74 8.92
CA ILE A 58 -3.23 1.24 8.16
C ILE A 58 -2.82 -0.16 8.66
N LYS A 59 -2.77 -0.36 9.98
CA LYS A 59 -2.41 -1.65 10.57
C LYS A 59 -3.40 -2.76 10.20
N LYS A 60 -4.70 -2.50 10.35
CA LYS A 60 -5.77 -3.45 9.96
C LYS A 60 -5.72 -3.76 8.47
N TYR A 61 -5.48 -2.75 7.65
CA TYR A 61 -5.39 -2.90 6.20
C TYR A 61 -4.24 -3.83 5.80
N VAL A 62 -3.03 -3.57 6.31
CA VAL A 62 -1.84 -4.40 6.04
C VAL A 62 -2.06 -5.84 6.50
N VAL A 63 -2.62 -6.04 7.69
CA VAL A 63 -2.95 -7.38 8.20
C VAL A 63 -3.98 -8.08 7.33
N GLY A 64 -5.05 -7.39 6.93
CA GLY A 64 -6.06 -7.93 6.02
C GLY A 64 -5.49 -8.30 4.65
N LEU A 65 -4.59 -7.48 4.12
CA LEU A 65 -3.91 -7.74 2.85
C LEU A 65 -2.98 -8.95 2.96
N ILE A 66 -2.22 -9.09 4.05
CA ILE A 66 -1.38 -10.27 4.32
C ILE A 66 -2.25 -11.52 4.44
N ILE A 67 -3.32 -11.49 5.24
CA ILE A 67 -4.24 -12.64 5.38
C ILE A 67 -4.82 -13.05 4.04
N LYS A 68 -5.31 -12.09 3.25
CA LYS A 68 -5.87 -12.35 1.92
C LYS A 68 -4.83 -12.95 0.97
N THR A 69 -3.61 -12.39 0.97
CA THR A 69 -2.51 -12.87 0.12
C THR A 69 -2.00 -14.25 0.56
N SER A 70 -1.95 -14.53 1.87
CA SER A 70 -1.54 -15.82 2.43
C SER A 70 -2.62 -16.89 2.31
N SER A 71 -3.90 -16.50 2.25
CA SER A 71 -5.01 -17.41 1.98
C SER A 71 -5.16 -17.74 0.49
N ASP A 72 -4.45 -17.02 -0.38
CA ASP A 72 -4.42 -17.27 -1.82
C ASP A 72 -3.26 -18.24 -2.15
N PRO A 73 -3.55 -19.52 -2.48
CA PRO A 73 -2.52 -20.56 -2.63
C PRO A 73 -1.58 -20.31 -3.84
N ALA A 74 -1.90 -19.38 -4.73
CA ALA A 74 -1.06 -19.02 -5.87
C ALA A 74 0.18 -18.19 -5.49
N CYS A 75 0.21 -17.58 -4.29
CA CYS A 75 1.29 -16.65 -3.92
C CYS A 75 2.55 -17.33 -3.36
N VAL A 76 2.53 -18.65 -3.13
CA VAL A 76 3.67 -19.42 -2.60
C VAL A 76 4.70 -19.78 -3.68
N GLU A 77 4.35 -19.70 -4.98
CA GLU A 77 5.23 -20.19 -6.04
C GLU A 77 6.41 -19.27 -6.37
N VAL A 78 6.30 -17.96 -6.13
CA VAL A 78 7.41 -17.00 -6.41
C VAL A 78 8.53 -17.07 -5.36
N ARG A 79 8.39 -17.88 -4.30
CA ARG A 79 9.49 -18.14 -3.36
C ARG A 79 10.32 -19.40 -3.68
N LYS A 80 10.01 -20.12 -4.76
CA LYS A 80 10.72 -21.37 -5.10
C LYS A 80 11.76 -21.28 -6.22
N PHE A 81 11.94 -20.14 -6.88
CA PHE A 81 12.99 -20.03 -7.88
C PHE A 81 13.90 -18.83 -7.60
N PHE A 82 15.01 -19.19 -6.93
CA PHE A 82 16.36 -18.61 -6.97
C PHE A 82 16.57 -17.16 -6.53
#